data_AF-A0A6N7JNB2-F1
#
_entry.id   AF-A0A6N7JNB2-F1
#
_cell.length_a   1.000
_cell.length_b   1.000
_cell.length_c   1.000
_cell.angle_alpha   90.00
_cell.angle_beta   90.00
_cell.angle_gamma   90.00
#
_symmetry.space_group_name_H-M   'P 1'
#
loop_
_entity.id
_entity.type
_entity.pdbx_description
1 polymer ?
#
loop_
_entity_poly.entity_id
_entity_poly.type
_entity_poly.pdbx_seq_one_letter_code
_entity_poly.pdbx_strand_id
1 'polypeptide(L)'
;MPKLLRALPFLLLAGFAALPVGAEVQQRPRPQPEGALGRLPWQSWHDGAIAPPRPAPQYQQRIVFAFDKPSNSLLTPSRELSQLCRRNLFVQQINLHYRAFGPGERPMGVGFGSLSFNIYDPGQRRSPDRVYFFKDQDTGRCQVFTARLQDIGRYFIRP
;
A
#
# COMPACT_ATOMS: atom_id res chain seq x y z
N MET A 1 -22.03 -56.13 -6.99
CA MET A 1 -22.40 -56.86 -8.22
C MET A 1 -21.41 -56.49 -9.32
N PRO A 2 -20.50 -57.39 -9.71
CA PRO A 2 -19.54 -57.20 -10.79
C PRO A 2 -20.07 -57.77 -12.13
N LYS A 3 -19.69 -57.17 -13.26
CA LYS A 3 -19.68 -57.78 -14.61
C LYS A 3 -18.50 -57.17 -15.38
N LEU A 4 -17.32 -57.79 -15.34
CA LEU A 4 -16.77 -58.78 -16.28
C LEU A 4 -16.68 -58.33 -17.76
N LEU A 5 -15.40 -58.18 -18.16
CA LEU A 5 -14.76 -58.61 -19.41
C LEU A 5 -15.17 -57.98 -20.75
N ARG A 6 -14.18 -57.40 -21.43
CA ARG A 6 -13.62 -58.04 -22.64
C ARG A 6 -12.23 -57.51 -23.01
N ALA A 7 -11.39 -58.45 -23.43
CA ALA A 7 -9.97 -58.33 -23.69
C ALA A 7 -9.64 -57.74 -25.08
N LEU A 8 -8.40 -57.26 -25.19
CA LEU A 8 -7.63 -56.82 -26.37
C LEU A 8 -7.60 -57.86 -27.53
N PRO A 9 -7.29 -57.41 -28.76
CA PRO A 9 -5.91 -57.53 -29.31
C PRO A 9 -5.44 -56.27 -30.06
N PHE A 10 -4.21 -55.79 -29.91
CA PHE A 10 -2.91 -56.24 -30.46
C PHE A 10 -2.66 -55.87 -31.95
N LEU A 11 -1.61 -55.05 -32.13
CA LEU A 11 -0.76 -54.82 -33.31
C LEU A 11 -1.33 -54.16 -34.59
N LEU A 12 -0.73 -53.02 -34.96
CA LEU A 12 0.00 -52.90 -36.24
C LEU A 12 1.02 -51.75 -36.21
N LEU A 13 2.27 -52.13 -36.48
CA LEU A 13 3.46 -51.30 -36.66
C LEU A 13 3.43 -50.50 -37.97
N ALA A 14 4.32 -49.50 -38.00
CA ALA A 14 5.08 -49.01 -39.15
C ALA A 14 4.44 -47.90 -40.01
N GLY A 15 5.08 -46.73 -39.96
CA GLY A 15 4.84 -45.65 -40.91
C GLY A 15 5.36 -44.28 -40.49
N PHE A 16 6.57 -44.19 -39.92
CA PHE A 16 7.26 -42.90 -39.85
C PHE A 16 7.71 -42.50 -41.26
N ALA A 17 6.80 -41.92 -42.04
CA ALA A 17 7.15 -41.18 -43.24
C ALA A 17 7.66 -39.80 -42.80
N ALA A 18 8.99 -39.67 -42.73
CA ALA A 18 9.66 -38.40 -42.58
C ALA A 18 9.36 -37.52 -43.80
N LEU A 19 8.46 -36.54 -43.64
CA LEU A 19 8.34 -35.45 -44.59
C LEU A 19 9.60 -34.59 -44.47
N PRO A 20 10.26 -34.23 -45.59
CA PRO A 20 11.32 -33.24 -45.54
C PRO A 20 10.68 -31.90 -45.16
N VAL A 21 10.88 -31.49 -43.90
CA VAL A 21 10.62 -30.11 -43.47
C VAL A 21 11.70 -29.26 -44.13
N GLY A 22 11.47 -28.89 -45.39
CA GLY A 22 12.10 -27.74 -46.01
C GLY A 22 11.51 -26.49 -45.38
N ALA A 23 11.85 -26.22 -44.13
CA ALA A 23 11.64 -24.90 -43.55
C ALA A 23 12.66 -23.98 -44.21
N GLU A 24 12.28 -23.41 -45.35
CA GLU A 24 12.96 -22.25 -45.89
C GLU A 24 12.93 -21.20 -44.78
N VAL A 25 14.10 -20.95 -44.17
CA VAL A 25 14.23 -19.92 -43.14
C VAL A 25 14.02 -18.61 -43.85
N GLN A 26 12.76 -18.18 -43.89
CA GLN A 26 12.39 -16.89 -44.41
C GLN A 26 13.08 -15.88 -43.51
N GLN A 27 14.20 -15.35 -44.01
CA GLN A 27 14.96 -14.34 -43.31
C GLN A 27 14.01 -13.17 -43.10
N ARG A 28 13.52 -13.04 -41.86
CA ARG A 28 12.73 -11.88 -41.48
C ARG A 28 13.58 -10.67 -41.83
N PRO A 29 13.02 -9.64 -42.49
CA PRO A 29 13.71 -8.37 -42.66
C PRO A 29 14.27 -7.97 -41.30
N ARG A 30 15.59 -7.77 -41.22
CA ARG A 30 16.19 -7.24 -39.99
C ARG A 30 15.48 -5.93 -39.68
N PRO A 31 15.04 -5.69 -38.42
CA PRO A 31 14.55 -4.38 -38.05
C PRO A 31 15.60 -3.34 -38.47
N GLN A 32 15.16 -2.30 -39.16
CA GLN A 32 16.03 -1.22 -39.58
C GLN A 32 16.77 -0.67 -38.36
N PRO A 33 18.06 -0.29 -38.48
CA PRO A 33 18.77 0.35 -37.39
C PRO A 33 18.00 1.58 -36.92
N GLU A 34 17.98 1.84 -35.61
CA GLU A 34 17.34 3.03 -35.05
C GLU A 34 17.86 4.28 -35.79
N GLY A 35 16.94 5.04 -36.39
CA GLY A 35 17.25 6.24 -37.18
C GLY A 35 17.35 6.06 -38.70
N ALA A 36 17.13 4.86 -39.25
CA ALA A 36 17.20 4.62 -40.70
C ALA A 36 16.21 5.45 -41.56
N LEU A 37 15.12 5.94 -40.96
CA LEU A 37 14.12 6.79 -41.62
C LEU A 37 14.27 8.28 -41.28
N GLY A 38 15.35 8.68 -40.59
CA GLY A 38 15.43 10.00 -39.97
C GLY A 38 14.38 10.20 -38.87
N ARG A 39 14.32 11.40 -38.28
CA ARG A 39 13.26 11.75 -37.32
C ARG A 39 11.94 11.86 -38.08
N LEU A 40 10.94 11.04 -37.69
CA LEU A 40 9.59 11.18 -38.21
C LEU A 40 8.99 12.52 -37.74
N PRO A 41 8.08 13.16 -38.51
CA PRO A 41 7.54 14.49 -38.18
C PRO A 41 6.74 14.55 -36.86
N TRP A 42 6.39 13.40 -36.28
CA TRP A 42 5.69 13.29 -34.99
C TRP A 42 6.62 13.01 -33.80
N GLN A 43 7.91 12.75 -34.05
CA GLN A 43 8.89 12.52 -32.97
C GLN A 43 9.30 13.87 -32.39
N SER A 44 9.11 14.07 -31.09
CA SER A 44 9.49 15.30 -30.39
C SER A 44 10.99 15.57 -30.54
N TRP A 45 11.37 16.83 -30.74
CA TRP A 45 12.77 17.27 -30.83
C TRP A 45 13.59 16.99 -29.57
N HIS A 46 12.94 16.73 -28.44
CA HIS A 46 13.60 16.33 -27.21
C HIS A 46 14.05 14.88 -27.30
N ASP A 47 15.36 14.67 -27.27
CA ASP A 47 15.92 13.36 -26.93
C ASP A 47 15.24 12.91 -25.65
N GLY A 48 14.67 11.71 -25.66
CA GLY A 48 13.91 11.14 -24.55
C GLY A 48 14.82 10.79 -23.37
N ALA A 49 15.60 11.76 -22.88
CA ALA A 49 16.24 11.68 -21.59
C ALA A 49 15.11 11.45 -20.58
N ILE A 50 14.99 10.19 -20.14
CA ILE A 50 14.08 9.78 -19.11
C ILE A 50 14.38 10.68 -17.92
N ALA A 51 13.51 11.65 -17.65
CA ALA A 51 13.67 12.53 -16.52
C ALA A 51 13.82 11.62 -15.28
N PRO A 52 14.85 11.84 -14.44
CA PRO A 52 15.04 11.00 -13.27
C PRO A 52 13.73 11.00 -12.45
N PRO A 53 13.35 9.84 -11.85
CA PRO A 53 12.16 9.79 -11.02
C PRO A 53 12.16 10.93 -10.02
N ARG A 54 11.03 11.64 -9.90
CA ARG A 54 10.89 12.69 -8.91
C ARG A 54 11.25 12.11 -7.53
N PRO A 55 12.13 12.78 -6.75
CA PRO A 55 12.45 12.29 -5.41
C PRO A 55 11.16 12.15 -4.59
N ALA A 56 11.08 11.09 -3.79
CA ALA A 56 9.94 10.87 -2.92
C ALA A 56 9.75 12.08 -1.98
N PRO A 57 8.51 12.55 -1.74
CA PRO A 57 8.26 13.61 -0.78
C PRO A 57 8.85 13.27 0.59
N GLN A 58 9.68 14.16 1.14
CA GLN A 58 10.18 14.02 2.50
C GLN A 58 9.18 14.62 3.48
N TYR A 59 8.51 13.79 4.26
CA TYR A 59 7.63 14.25 5.33
C TYR A 59 8.42 14.39 6.63
N GLN A 60 8.53 15.60 7.16
CA GLN A 60 9.00 15.80 8.52
C GLN A 60 7.98 15.20 9.49
N GLN A 61 8.41 14.19 10.24
CA GLN A 61 7.59 13.53 11.26
C GLN A 61 7.59 14.41 12.50
N ARG A 62 6.41 14.86 12.92
CA ARG A 62 6.26 15.87 13.98
C ARG A 62 5.78 15.22 15.27
N ILE A 63 6.53 15.41 16.34
CA ILE A 63 6.09 15.05 17.68
C ILE A 63 5.16 16.16 18.15
N VAL A 64 3.89 15.81 18.42
CA VAL A 64 2.86 16.77 18.85
C VAL A 64 2.42 16.55 20.29
N PHE A 65 2.63 15.36 20.85
CA PHE A 65 2.37 15.10 22.26
C PHE A 65 3.53 14.31 22.87
N ALA A 66 3.99 14.73 24.04
CA ALA A 66 4.80 13.89 24.91
C ALA A 66 4.14 13.80 26.27
N PHE A 67 3.81 12.57 26.67
CA PHE A 67 3.19 12.32 27.96
C PHE A 67 4.25 12.14 29.04
N ASP A 68 3.97 12.65 30.24
CA ASP A 68 4.80 12.46 31.44
C ASP A 68 4.60 11.10 32.11
N LYS A 69 3.60 10.34 31.65
CA LYS A 69 3.21 9.03 32.16
C LYS A 69 2.69 8.13 31.04
N PRO A 70 2.56 6.81 31.26
CA PRO A 70 2.10 5.87 30.24
C PRO A 70 0.77 6.28 29.61
N SER A 71 0.66 6.16 28.29
CA SER A 71 -0.49 6.68 27.54
C SER A 71 -1.81 5.98 27.89
N ASN A 72 -1.75 4.71 28.32
CA ASN A 72 -2.90 3.97 28.81
C ASN A 72 -3.60 4.60 30.04
N SER A 73 -2.91 5.48 30.78
CA SER A 73 -3.46 6.21 31.93
C SER A 73 -4.10 7.55 31.55
N LEU A 74 -3.93 7.98 30.29
CA LEU A 74 -4.40 9.26 29.76
C LEU A 74 -5.44 9.10 28.66
N LEU A 75 -5.35 8.01 27.91
CA LEU A 75 -6.13 7.80 26.70
C LEU A 75 -7.15 6.69 26.89
N THR A 76 -8.35 6.91 26.37
CA THR A 76 -9.43 5.93 26.43
C THR A 76 -9.43 5.06 25.17
N PRO A 77 -9.30 3.73 25.29
CA PRO A 77 -9.37 2.84 24.14
C PRO A 77 -10.77 2.84 23.52
N SER A 78 -10.86 2.88 22.19
CA SER A 78 -12.14 2.78 21.46
C SER A 78 -12.20 1.48 20.68
N ARG A 79 -13.09 0.57 21.09
CA ARG A 79 -13.28 -0.73 20.42
C ARG A 79 -13.82 -0.58 19.00
N GLU A 80 -14.80 0.30 18.82
CA GLU A 80 -15.43 0.58 17.52
C GLU A 80 -14.41 1.14 16.53
N LEU A 81 -13.68 2.18 16.92
CA LEU A 81 -12.69 2.81 16.04
C LEU A 81 -11.51 1.88 15.76
N SER A 82 -11.11 1.05 16.74
CA SER A 82 -10.08 0.02 16.51
C SER A 82 -10.53 -1.01 15.47
N GLN A 83 -11.82 -1.40 15.45
CA GLN A 83 -12.36 -2.27 14.40
C GLN A 83 -12.33 -1.59 13.02
N LEU A 84 -12.65 -0.29 12.96
CA LEU A 84 -12.58 0.48 11.72
C LEU A 84 -11.14 0.66 11.23
N CYS A 85 -10.20 0.94 12.13
CA CYS A 85 -8.79 1.06 11.77
C CYS A 85 -8.23 -0.24 11.19
N ARG A 86 -8.57 -1.41 11.78
CA ARG A 86 -8.18 -2.71 11.22
C ARG A 86 -8.73 -2.98 9.82
N ARG A 87 -9.78 -2.25 9.41
CA ARG A 87 -10.37 -2.30 8.07
C ARG A 87 -9.92 -1.13 7.17
N ASN A 88 -8.96 -0.32 7.62
CA ASN A 88 -8.53 0.91 6.96
C ASN A 88 -9.66 1.94 6.73
N LEU A 89 -10.70 1.92 7.57
CA LEU A 89 -11.85 2.84 7.50
C LEU A 89 -11.78 3.97 8.53
N PHE A 90 -10.74 3.99 9.37
CA PHE A 90 -10.47 5.06 10.32
C PHE A 90 -8.97 5.06 10.63
N VAL A 91 -8.19 5.83 9.87
CA VAL A 91 -6.71 5.82 9.91
C VAL A 91 -6.15 7.23 9.75
N GLN A 92 -4.92 7.44 10.21
CA GLN A 92 -4.15 8.62 9.83
C GLN A 92 -3.76 8.51 8.35
N GLN A 93 -4.02 9.54 7.54
CA GLN A 93 -3.74 9.52 6.10
C GLN A 93 -2.26 9.25 5.80
N ILE A 94 -1.37 9.87 6.59
CA ILE A 94 0.06 9.61 6.55
C ILE A 94 0.45 9.05 7.91
N ASN A 95 0.64 7.74 7.98
CA ASN A 95 0.96 7.04 9.22
C ASN A 95 2.18 7.65 9.91
N LEU A 96 2.06 7.92 11.21
CA LEU A 96 3.07 8.55 12.05
C LEU A 96 3.53 9.93 11.55
N HIS A 97 2.76 10.65 10.73
CA HIS A 97 3.10 12.02 10.33
C HIS A 97 3.11 12.97 11.52
N TYR A 98 2.06 12.89 12.33
CA TYR A 98 2.02 13.45 13.68
C TYR A 98 2.11 12.32 14.70
N ARG A 99 2.87 12.53 15.76
CA ARG A 99 3.24 11.49 16.73
C ARG A 99 2.99 11.89 18.17
N ALA A 100 2.65 10.89 18.96
CA ALA A 100 2.64 10.97 20.41
C ALA A 100 3.46 9.82 21.00
N PHE A 101 4.08 10.05 22.15
CA PHE A 101 4.70 8.97 22.93
C PHE A 101 4.53 9.21 24.43
N GLY A 102 4.41 8.12 25.18
CA GLY A 102 4.61 8.11 26.62
C GLY A 102 5.99 7.54 26.99
N PRO A 103 6.36 7.56 28.28
CA PRO A 103 7.63 7.03 28.75
C PRO A 103 7.77 5.54 28.42
N GLY A 104 8.82 5.17 27.69
CA GLY A 104 9.10 3.78 27.30
C GLY A 104 8.16 3.18 26.25
N GLU A 105 7.27 3.98 25.65
CA GLU A 105 6.30 3.51 24.67
C GLU A 105 6.78 3.76 23.23
N ARG A 106 6.35 2.90 22.31
CA ARG A 106 6.51 3.16 20.87
C ARG A 106 5.62 4.34 20.46
N PRO A 107 6.09 5.20 19.52
CA PRO A 107 5.26 6.29 19.01
C PRO A 107 3.94 5.81 18.43
N MET A 108 2.88 6.56 18.69
CA MET A 108 1.55 6.39 18.10
C MET A 108 1.30 7.52 17.10
N GLY A 109 0.54 7.22 16.05
CA GLY A 109 0.05 8.23 15.11
C GLY A 109 -0.99 9.13 15.78
N VAL A 110 -1.07 10.40 15.40
CA VAL A 110 -1.99 11.38 15.99
C VAL A 110 -2.88 11.99 14.92
N GLY A 111 -4.19 11.89 15.14
CA GLY A 111 -5.21 12.55 14.35
C GLY A 111 -6.03 13.54 15.17
N PHE A 112 -6.23 14.74 14.64
CA PHE A 112 -7.09 15.75 15.24
C PHE A 112 -8.47 15.65 14.63
N GLY A 113 -9.51 15.50 15.45
CA GLY A 113 -10.89 15.43 14.97
C GLY A 113 -11.36 16.72 14.29
N SER A 114 -10.78 17.86 14.68
CA SER A 114 -11.00 19.16 14.03
C SER A 114 -10.36 19.30 12.65
N LEU A 115 -9.39 18.44 12.30
CA LEU A 115 -8.63 18.51 11.03
C LEU A 115 -8.97 17.32 10.14
N SER A 116 -9.83 17.56 9.13
CA SER A 116 -10.28 16.51 8.20
C SER A 116 -9.19 15.93 7.30
N PHE A 117 -8.09 16.65 7.06
CA PHE A 117 -7.01 16.19 6.17
C PHE A 117 -6.05 15.19 6.83
N ASN A 118 -6.04 15.10 8.15
CA ASN A 118 -5.11 14.20 8.86
C ASN A 118 -5.68 12.79 8.98
N ILE A 119 -7.01 12.65 9.10
CA ILE A 119 -7.69 11.38 9.32
C ILE A 119 -8.48 11.00 8.07
N TYR A 120 -8.29 9.79 7.57
CA TYR A 120 -9.23 9.16 6.65
C TYR A 120 -10.38 8.55 7.46
N ASP A 121 -11.57 9.14 7.34
CA ASP A 121 -12.78 8.76 8.06
C ASP A 121 -14.01 8.98 7.16
N PRO A 122 -14.29 8.04 6.24
CA PRO A 122 -15.45 8.11 5.33
C PRO A 122 -16.78 7.98 6.09
N GLY A 123 -16.77 7.32 7.25
CA GLY A 123 -17.95 7.11 8.09
C GLY A 123 -18.29 8.27 9.02
N GLN A 124 -17.53 9.37 8.95
CA GLN A 124 -17.68 10.58 9.77
C GLN A 124 -17.83 10.28 11.27
N ARG A 125 -17.00 9.35 11.78
CA ARG A 125 -17.01 8.95 13.19
C ARG A 125 -16.19 9.87 14.09
N ARG A 126 -15.40 10.78 13.49
CA ARG A 126 -14.61 11.75 14.25
C ARG A 126 -15.49 12.83 14.88
N SER A 127 -15.07 13.29 16.06
CA SER A 127 -15.65 14.42 16.78
C SER A 127 -14.62 15.55 16.86
N PRO A 128 -15.00 16.82 16.62
CA PRO A 128 -14.04 17.94 16.52
C PRO A 128 -13.28 18.24 17.82
N ASP A 129 -13.83 17.87 18.98
CA ASP A 129 -13.23 18.07 20.30
C ASP A 129 -12.21 16.99 20.71
N ARG A 130 -12.05 15.95 19.88
CA ARG A 130 -11.25 14.78 20.21
C ARG A 130 -9.94 14.69 19.42
N VAL A 131 -8.96 14.08 20.07
CA VAL A 131 -7.72 13.62 19.48
C VAL A 131 -7.72 12.10 19.46
N TYR A 132 -7.28 11.54 18.35
CA TYR A 132 -7.23 10.11 18.06
C TYR A 132 -5.77 9.66 18.00
N PHE A 133 -5.47 8.56 18.68
CA PHE A 133 -4.14 7.99 18.75
C PHE A 133 -4.15 6.61 18.12
N PHE A 134 -3.30 6.40 17.12
CA PHE A 134 -3.25 5.18 16.32
C PHE A 134 -2.02 4.38 16.69
N LYS A 135 -2.22 3.19 17.23
CA LYS A 135 -1.15 2.24 17.52
C LYS A 135 -1.20 1.08 16.54
N ASP A 136 -0.04 0.70 16.00
CA ASP A 136 0.10 -0.38 15.02
C ASP A 136 -0.83 -0.19 13.80
N GLN A 137 -0.98 1.04 13.31
CA GLN A 137 -1.69 1.35 12.07
C GLN A 137 -1.08 0.57 10.90
N ASP A 138 -1.91 0.26 9.89
CA ASP A 138 -1.57 -0.56 8.72
C ASP A 138 -1.31 -2.04 9.04
N THR A 139 -1.63 -2.46 10.26
CA THR A 139 -1.56 -3.86 10.69
C THR A 139 -2.93 -4.37 11.14
N GLY A 140 -3.11 -5.70 11.13
CA GLY A 140 -4.29 -6.36 11.70
C GLY A 140 -4.47 -6.19 13.21
N ARG A 141 -3.50 -5.55 13.89
CA ARG A 141 -3.53 -5.25 15.33
C ARG A 141 -3.84 -3.79 15.64
N CYS A 142 -4.28 -2.99 14.65
CA CYS A 142 -4.51 -1.58 14.88
C CYS A 142 -5.45 -1.32 16.08
N GLN A 143 -5.01 -0.42 16.94
CA GLN A 143 -5.74 0.08 18.11
C GLN A 143 -5.87 1.60 18.02
N VAL A 144 -7.06 2.08 18.34
CA VAL A 144 -7.37 3.51 18.40
C VAL A 144 -7.71 3.88 19.83
N PHE A 145 -7.01 4.88 20.34
CA PHE A 145 -7.30 5.52 21.62
C PHE A 145 -7.80 6.95 21.38
N THR A 146 -8.54 7.48 22.33
CA THR A 146 -9.16 8.80 22.24
C THR A 146 -8.96 9.58 23.52
N ALA A 147 -8.83 10.90 23.38
CA ALA A 147 -8.90 11.84 24.49
C ALA A 147 -9.56 13.13 24.00
N ARG A 148 -10.15 13.90 24.92
CA ARG A 148 -10.56 15.28 24.59
C ARG A 148 -9.34 16.17 24.58
N LEU A 149 -9.23 17.06 23.60
CA LEU A 149 -8.06 17.94 23.45
C LEU A 149 -7.80 18.77 24.72
N GLN A 150 -8.85 19.27 25.35
CA GLN A 150 -8.79 20.00 26.61
C GLN A 150 -8.14 19.21 27.76
N ASP A 151 -8.35 17.89 27.83
CA ASP A 151 -7.91 17.06 28.94
C ASP A 151 -6.41 16.73 28.84
N ILE A 152 -5.87 16.74 27.61
CA ILE A 152 -4.47 16.41 27.31
C ILE A 152 -3.65 17.60 26.80
N GLY A 153 -4.23 18.80 26.75
CA GLY A 153 -3.61 19.99 26.15
C GLY A 153 -2.27 20.37 26.79
N ARG A 154 -2.08 20.09 28.08
CA ARG A 154 -0.80 20.30 28.79
C ARG A 154 0.38 19.49 28.23
N TYR A 155 0.11 18.42 27.51
CA TYR A 155 1.12 17.55 26.89
C TYR A 155 1.44 17.92 25.45
N PHE A 156 0.74 18.91 24.91
CA PHE A 156 0.91 19.33 23.53
C PHE A 156 2.24 20.05 23.35
N ILE A 157 3.06 19.51 22.46
CA ILE A 157 4.31 20.12 22.00
C ILE A 157 4.00 20.73 20.64
N ARG A 158 4.29 22.01 20.48
CA ARG A 158 4.02 22.73 19.22
C ARG A 158 4.70 21.99 18.04
N PRO A 159 4.00 21.76 16.91
CA PRO A 159 4.55 21.08 15.73
C PRO A 159 5.59 21.89 14.98
#